data_AF-T1C9Q7-F1
#
_entry.id   AF-T1C9Q7-F1
#
_cell.length_a   1.000
_cell.length_b   1.000
_cell.length_c   1.000
_cell.angle_alpha   90.00
_cell.angle_beta   90.00
_cell.angle_gamma   90.00
#
_symmetry.space_group_name_H-M   'P 1'
#
loop_
_entity.id
_entity.type
_entity.pdbx_description
1 polymer ?
#
loop_
_entity_poly.entity_id
_entity_poly.type
_entity_poly.pdbx_seq_one_letter_code
_entity_poly.pdbx_strand_id
1 'polypeptide(L)'
;MLMRSILTQAKPGDLWLGDRNFCTAPIILGVIERQAHFLIREHAANPNPRVLSKLRRIDTGVPYQQAVSIEDEKGNSHRLRRIELHLKTATEDGEKV
;
A
#
# COMPACT_ATOMS: atom_id res chain seq x y z
N MET A 1 6.59 1.41 20.60
CA MET A 1 5.32 1.34 21.36
C MET A 1 4.17 2.11 20.67
N LEU A 2 4.44 3.22 19.96
CA LEU A 2 3.41 4.03 19.27
C LEU A 2 2.64 3.28 18.16
N MET A 3 3.32 2.47 17.36
CA MET A 3 2.75 1.81 16.17
C MET A 3 1.66 0.78 16.49
N ARG A 4 1.76 0.08 17.62
CA ARG A 4 0.68 -0.82 18.08
C ARG A 4 -0.54 -0.05 18.57
N SER A 5 -0.33 1.12 19.17
CA SER A 5 -1.40 1.96 19.72
C SER A 5 -2.26 2.60 18.63
N ILE A 6 -1.68 2.96 17.48
CA ILE A 6 -2.50 3.49 16.38
C ILE A 6 -3.37 2.38 15.80
N LEU A 7 -2.80 1.19 15.56
CA LEU A 7 -3.53 0.09 14.94
C LEU A 7 -4.73 -0.35 15.78
N THR A 8 -4.65 -0.27 17.11
CA THR A 8 -5.81 -0.57 17.98
C THR A 8 -7.02 0.32 17.74
N GLN A 9 -6.83 1.49 17.14
CA GLN A 9 -7.92 2.41 16.81
C GLN A 9 -8.60 2.12 15.47
N ALA A 10 -8.00 1.32 14.58
CA ALA A 10 -8.64 0.96 13.30
C ALA A 10 -9.91 0.14 13.56
N LYS A 11 -11.00 0.57 12.94
CA LYS A 11 -12.30 -0.10 12.94
C LYS A 11 -12.58 -0.72 11.57
N PRO A 12 -13.39 -1.78 11.50
CA PRO A 12 -13.84 -2.34 10.24
C PRO A 12 -14.45 -1.28 9.32
N GLY A 13 -14.00 -1.24 8.07
CA GLY A 13 -14.45 -0.28 7.07
C GLY A 13 -13.75 1.08 7.06
N ASP A 14 -12.88 1.38 8.02
CA ASP A 14 -12.07 2.61 8.00
C ASP A 14 -11.15 2.64 6.77
N LEU A 15 -10.86 3.84 6.26
CA LEU A 15 -9.81 4.05 5.25
C LEU A 15 -8.65 4.83 5.86
N TRP A 16 -7.47 4.21 5.88
CA TRP A 16 -6.25 4.81 6.39
C TRP A 16 -5.40 5.37 5.26
N LEU A 17 -5.04 6.65 5.36
CA LEU A 17 -4.15 7.31 4.41
C LEU A 17 -2.78 7.49 5.07
N GLY A 18 -1.71 7.08 4.37
CA GLY A 18 -0.35 7.17 4.91
C GLY A 18 0.70 7.48 3.85
N ASP A 19 1.78 8.13 4.27
CA ASP A 19 2.95 8.34 3.43
C ASP A 19 3.91 7.11 3.44
N ARG A 20 5.05 7.23 2.74
CA ARG A 20 6.06 6.18 2.60
C ARG A 20 6.62 5.67 3.93
N ASN A 21 6.59 6.47 4.99
CA ASN A 21 7.08 6.08 6.32
C ASN A 21 6.17 5.06 7.01
N PHE A 22 4.91 4.94 6.56
CA PHE A 22 3.94 3.96 7.06
C PHE A 22 3.87 2.70 6.18
N CYS A 23 4.63 2.64 5.09
CA CYS A 23 4.64 1.53 4.15
C CYS A 23 5.46 0.33 4.68
N THR A 24 4.93 -0.33 5.71
CA THR A 24 5.57 -1.50 6.33
C THR A 24 4.61 -2.68 6.39
N ALA A 25 5.14 -3.90 6.30
CA ALA A 25 4.31 -5.10 6.37
C ALA A 25 3.49 -5.18 7.68
N PRO A 26 4.03 -4.87 8.87
CA PRO A 26 3.23 -4.89 10.11
C PRO A 26 2.05 -3.92 10.12
N ILE A 27 2.21 -2.73 9.54
CA ILE A 27 1.10 -1.75 9.44
C ILE A 27 0.04 -2.27 8.47
N ILE A 28 0.45 -2.68 7.26
CA ILE A 28 -0.48 -3.14 6.23
C ILE A 28 -1.26 -4.38 6.72
N LEU A 29 -0.56 -5.38 7.26
CA LEU A 29 -1.17 -6.60 7.79
C LEU A 29 -2.07 -6.29 8.99
N GLY A 30 -1.65 -5.39 9.89
CA GLY A 30 -2.48 -5.00 11.03
C GLY A 30 -3.78 -4.28 10.64
N VAL A 31 -3.77 -3.52 9.54
CA VAL A 31 -4.99 -2.91 8.97
C VAL A 31 -5.90 -4.00 8.36
N ILE A 32 -5.33 -4.95 7.61
CA ILE A 32 -6.07 -6.08 7.01
C ILE A 32 -6.73 -6.95 8.08
N GLU A 33 -5.99 -7.31 9.14
CA GLU A 33 -6.50 -8.11 10.27
C GLU A 33 -7.72 -7.46 10.94
N ARG A 34 -7.82 -6.13 10.90
CA ARG A 34 -8.92 -5.35 11.49
C ARG A 34 -10.08 -5.08 10.53
N GLN A 35 -10.03 -5.67 9.35
CA GLN A 35 -11.03 -5.48 8.30
C GLN A 35 -11.19 -4.00 7.88
N ALA A 36 -10.10 -3.24 8.00
CA ALA A 36 -9.99 -1.88 7.53
C ALA A 36 -9.30 -1.83 6.16
N HIS A 37 -9.33 -0.66 5.53
CA HIS A 37 -8.73 -0.38 4.24
C HIS A 37 -7.59 0.62 4.37
N PHE A 38 -6.70 0.66 3.37
CA PHE A 38 -5.62 1.63 3.34
C PHE A 38 -5.32 2.12 1.92
N LEU A 39 -4.76 3.33 1.85
CA LEU A 39 -4.04 3.87 0.72
C LEU A 39 -2.75 4.50 1.27
N ILE A 40 -1.65 3.78 1.10
CA ILE A 40 -0.34 4.18 1.61
C ILE A 40 0.60 4.35 0.43
N ARG A 41 1.32 5.47 0.38
CA ARG A 41 2.36 5.69 -0.65
C ARG A 41 3.42 4.60 -0.50
N GLU A 42 3.69 3.90 -1.58
CA GLU A 42 4.64 2.79 -1.57
C GLU A 42 6.07 3.31 -1.32
N HIS A 43 6.81 2.66 -0.41
CA HIS A 43 8.21 2.95 -0.20
C HIS A 43 9.07 2.07 -1.11
N ALA A 44 10.18 2.59 -1.63
CA ALA A 44 11.06 1.88 -2.56
C ALA A 44 11.67 0.56 -2.04
N ALA A 45 11.57 0.28 -0.74
CA ALA A 45 12.22 -0.83 -0.06
C ALA A 45 11.27 -1.67 0.80
N ASN A 46 10.12 -1.10 1.19
CA ASN A 46 9.16 -1.72 2.11
C ASN A 46 7.74 -1.48 1.60
N PRO A 47 6.81 -2.45 1.76
CA PRO A 47 7.04 -3.82 2.19
C PRO A 47 7.67 -4.71 1.11
N ASN A 48 8.02 -4.14 -0.06
CA ASN A 48 8.52 -4.86 -1.23
C ASN A 48 7.59 -6.00 -1.67
N PRO A 49 6.35 -5.68 -2.09
CA PRO A 49 5.35 -6.69 -2.40
C PRO A 49 5.71 -7.44 -3.69
N ARG A 50 5.39 -8.74 -3.71
CA ARG A 50 5.58 -9.59 -4.88
C ARG A 50 4.59 -9.22 -5.99
N VAL A 51 5.09 -9.00 -7.20
CA VAL A 51 4.25 -8.72 -8.37
C VAL A 51 3.50 -9.96 -8.82
N LEU A 52 2.18 -9.84 -9.00
CA LEU A 52 1.32 -10.93 -9.47
C LEU A 52 0.80 -10.74 -10.90
N SER A 53 0.96 -9.56 -11.47
CA SER A 53 0.39 -9.23 -12.78
C SER A 53 1.20 -8.16 -13.51
N LYS A 54 0.96 -8.03 -14.80
CA LYS A 54 1.47 -6.90 -15.60
C LYS A 54 0.80 -5.60 -15.16
N LEU A 55 1.57 -4.51 -15.13
CA LEU A 55 1.06 -3.16 -14.97
C LEU A 55 0.08 -2.84 -16.12
N ARG A 56 -1.09 -2.29 -15.77
CA ARG A 56 -2.18 -2.01 -16.72
C ARG A 56 -2.68 -0.59 -16.52
N ARG A 57 -2.89 0.12 -17.63
CA ARG A 57 -3.53 1.45 -17.60
C ARG A 57 -5.02 1.29 -17.29
N ILE A 58 -5.58 2.24 -16.52
CA ILE A 58 -7.03 2.35 -16.33
C ILE A 58 -7.49 3.74 -16.76
N ASP A 59 -8.66 3.82 -17.37
CA ASP A 59 -9.12 5.03 -18.07
C ASP A 59 -9.67 6.10 -17.11
N THR A 60 -9.97 5.73 -15.86
CA THR A 60 -10.61 6.58 -14.86
C THR A 60 -9.62 7.09 -13.81
N GLY A 61 -9.00 8.24 -14.06
CA GLY A 61 -8.39 9.11 -13.02
C GLY A 61 -7.20 8.58 -12.23
N VAL A 62 -6.80 7.33 -12.44
CA VAL A 62 -5.68 6.66 -11.79
C VAL A 62 -4.88 6.01 -12.91
N PRO A 63 -3.63 6.38 -13.19
CA PRO A 63 -3.06 6.12 -14.50
C PRO A 63 -2.67 4.65 -14.67
N TYR A 64 -2.17 3.95 -13.65
CA TYR A 64 -1.87 2.52 -13.75
C TYR A 64 -2.19 1.74 -12.48
N GLN A 65 -2.53 0.46 -12.65
CA GLN A 65 -2.71 -0.49 -11.55
C GLN A 65 -1.95 -1.79 -11.79
N GLN A 66 -1.56 -2.44 -10.69
CA GLN A 66 -0.92 -3.74 -10.70
C GLN A 66 -1.37 -4.55 -9.48
N ALA A 67 -1.73 -5.81 -9.68
CA ALA A 67 -1.93 -6.73 -8.56
C ALA A 67 -0.56 -7.17 -8.01
N VAL A 68 -0.42 -7.06 -6.69
CA VAL A 68 0.76 -7.47 -5.93
C VAL A 68 0.33 -8.27 -4.70
N SER A 69 1.25 -8.89 -3.98
CA SER A 69 0.97 -9.54 -2.70
C SER A 69 2.06 -9.32 -1.68
N ILE A 70 1.68 -9.37 -0.41
CA ILE A 70 2.59 -9.56 0.71
C ILE A 70 2.23 -10.85 1.43
N GLU A 71 3.20 -11.48 2.09
CA GLU A 71 2.96 -12.66 2.91
C GLU A 71 2.99 -12.25 4.39
N ASP A 72 2.09 -12.83 5.19
CA ASP A 72 2.16 -12.69 6.65
C ASP A 72 3.13 -13.71 7.26
N GLU A 73 3.37 -13.59 8.57
CA GLU A 73 4.28 -14.48 9.31
C GLU A 73 3.81 -15.95 9.32
N LYS A 74 2.54 -16.22 8.99
CA LYS A 74 1.97 -17.57 8.88
C LYS A 74 2.04 -18.12 7.44
N GLY A 75 2.59 -17.34 6.50
CA GLY A 75 2.69 -17.70 5.09
C GLY A 75 1.41 -17.48 4.28
N ASN A 76 0.38 -16.81 4.83
CA ASN A 76 -0.79 -16.47 4.03
C ASN A 76 -0.46 -15.30 3.10
N SER A 77 -0.82 -15.45 1.83
CA SER A 77 -0.64 -14.41 0.83
C SER A 77 -1.83 -13.46 0.81
N HIS A 78 -1.56 -12.18 1.05
CA HIS A 78 -2.54 -11.09 1.03
C HIS A 78 -2.40 -10.32 -0.28
N ARG A 79 -3.43 -10.40 -1.13
CA ARG A 79 -3.45 -9.71 -2.42
C ARG A 79 -3.80 -8.23 -2.24
N LEU A 80 -2.96 -7.37 -2.80
CA LEU A 80 -3.11 -5.92 -2.77
C LEU A 80 -3.20 -5.35 -4.19
N ARG A 81 -3.58 -4.07 -4.27
CA ARG A 81 -3.55 -3.28 -5.49
C ARG A 81 -2.50 -2.18 -5.37
N ARG A 82 -1.44 -2.27 -6.16
CA ARG A 82 -0.53 -1.16 -6.42
C ARG A 82 -1.17 -0.21 -7.43
N ILE A 83 -1.01 1.07 -7.16
CA ILE A 83 -1.44 2.16 -8.02
C ILE A 83 -0.21 3.01 -8.30
N GLU A 84 0.09 3.28 -9.56
CA GLU A 84 1.21 4.14 -9.95
C GLU A 84 0.68 5.43 -10.58
N LEU A 85 1.29 6.56 -10.24
CA LEU A 85 1.00 7.87 -10.79
C LEU A 85 2.18 8.31 -11.67
N HIS A 86 2.11 8.04 -12.98
CA HIS A 86 3.19 8.45 -13.89
C HIS A 86 3.07 9.95 -14.18
N LEU A 87 3.87 10.75 -13.48
CA LEU A 87 3.85 12.20 -13.60
C LEU A 87 4.70 12.63 -14.79
N LYS A 88 4.17 13.56 -15.60
CA LYS A 88 4.92 14.17 -16.71
C LYS A 88 6.09 15.03 -16.20
N THR A 89 5.93 15.61 -15.01
CA THR A 89 6.94 16.42 -14.32
C THR A 89 7.19 15.79 -12.96
N ALA A 90 8.45 15.76 -12.52
CA ALA A 90 8.79 15.25 -11.20
C ALA A 90 8.05 16.03 -10.10
N THR A 91 7.78 15.36 -8.97
CA THR A 91 7.43 16.04 -7.72
C THR A 91 8.58 16.92 -7.23
N GLU A 92 8.33 17.79 -6.24
CA GLU A 92 9.37 18.59 -5.59
C GLU A 92 10.52 17.72 -5.02
N ASP A 93 10.19 16.49 -4.61
CA ASP A 93 11.12 15.45 -4.15
C ASP A 93 11.85 14.70 -5.30
N GLY A 94 11.61 15.06 -6.57
CA GLY A 94 12.25 14.45 -7.74
C GLY A 94 11.62 13.14 -8.22
N GLU A 95 10.63 12.59 -7.51
CA GLU A 95 9.95 11.33 -7.88
C GLU A 95 9.00 11.53 -9.07
N LYS A 96 8.93 10.54 -9.98
CA LYS A 96 8.17 10.60 -11.26
C LYS A 96 7.13 9.49 -11.45
N VAL A 97 7.03 8.54 -10.51
CA VAL A 97 6.19 7.34 -10.57
C VAL A 97 5.47 7.13 -9.25
#